data_AF-A0A838V4H7-F1
#
_entry.id   AF-A0A838V4H7-F1
#
_cell.length_a   1.000
_cell.length_b   1.000
_cell.length_c   1.000
_cell.angle_alpha   90.00
_cell.angle_beta   90.00
_cell.angle_gamma   90.00
#
_symmetry.space_group_name_H-M   'P 1'
#
loop_
_entity.id
_entity.type
_entity.pdbx_description
1 polymer ?
#
loop_
_entity_poly.entity_id
_entity_poly.type
_entity_poly.pdbx_seq_one_letter_code
_entity_poly.pdbx_strand_id
1 'polypeptide(L)'
;LGLIALLEIQASRSAARTGPGGEPVLLLEQDRGRWDPLLIVRGRAALERAEGLPGPLGPYGLQAAIAACHARALSAEETDWIRIAALYDALSQLTPSPIVDLNRAVALGFAFGPEVGLELLDRIAGEPALEGYHLLPSVRGDLLAKLGRSAEAAAEFRRAAELTANERERALLLRRAQQAAG
;
A
#
# COMPACT_ATOMS: atom_id res chain seq x y z
N LEU A 1 -5.58 3.52 -21.59
CA LEU A 1 -5.30 4.77 -20.84
C LEU A 1 -5.03 4.50 -19.36
N GLY A 2 -5.92 3.81 -18.62
CA GLY A 2 -5.68 3.49 -17.19
C GLY A 2 -4.37 2.75 -16.90
N LEU A 3 -4.02 1.72 -17.69
CA LEU A 3 -2.74 1.02 -17.51
C LEU A 3 -1.52 1.93 -17.76
N ILE A 4 -1.58 2.80 -18.77
CA ILE A 4 -0.51 3.78 -19.03
C ILE A 4 -0.37 4.70 -17.81
N ALA A 5 -1.48 5.26 -17.33
CA ALA A 5 -1.47 6.11 -16.13
C ALA A 5 -0.83 5.42 -14.92
N LEU A 6 -1.20 4.17 -14.66
CA LEU A 6 -0.64 3.37 -13.58
C LEU A 6 0.88 3.18 -13.73
N LEU A 7 1.34 2.78 -14.92
CA LEU A 7 2.75 2.51 -15.17
C LEU A 7 3.61 3.77 -15.02
N GLU A 8 3.15 4.91 -15.54
CA GLU A 8 3.82 6.20 -15.40
C GLU A 8 3.99 6.60 -13.93
N ILE A 9 2.90 6.53 -13.15
CA ILE A 9 2.92 6.92 -11.74
C ILE A 9 3.74 5.93 -10.90
N GLN A 10 3.72 4.64 -11.24
CA GLN A 10 4.56 3.66 -10.56
C GLN A 10 6.03 3.90 -10.87
N ALA A 11 6.37 4.18 -12.13
CA ALA A 11 7.72 4.42 -12.59
C ALA A 11 8.32 5.71 -12.00
N SER A 12 7.49 6.74 -11.73
CA SER A 12 7.97 8.01 -11.18
C SER A 12 8.74 7.87 -9.88
N ARG A 13 8.43 6.84 -9.08
CA ARG A 13 9.03 6.63 -7.76
C ARG A 13 10.26 5.73 -7.78
N SER A 14 10.70 5.26 -8.95
CA SER A 14 11.73 4.19 -9.03
C SER A 14 13.02 4.56 -8.30
N ALA A 15 13.44 5.83 -8.39
CA ALA A 15 14.63 6.33 -7.69
C ALA A 15 14.48 6.39 -6.16
N ALA A 16 13.24 6.38 -5.63
CA ALA A 16 12.96 6.50 -4.21
C ALA A 16 12.65 5.15 -3.52
N ARG A 17 12.51 4.05 -4.27
CA ARG A 17 12.15 2.72 -3.72
C ARG A 17 13.27 2.03 -2.94
N THR A 18 14.51 2.46 -3.17
CA THR A 18 15.70 1.81 -2.64
C THR A 18 16.63 2.86 -2.03
N GLY A 19 17.12 2.59 -0.82
CA GLY A 19 18.08 3.45 -0.15
C GLY A 19 19.53 3.18 -0.59
N PRO A 20 20.51 3.94 -0.06
CA PRO A 20 21.91 3.88 -0.50
C PRO A 20 22.56 2.49 -0.36
N GLY A 21 22.11 1.68 0.59
CA GLY A 21 22.60 0.33 0.83
C GLY A 21 21.85 -0.76 0.06
N GLY A 22 20.89 -0.40 -0.80
CA GLY A 22 20.07 -1.37 -1.53
C GLY A 22 18.84 -1.86 -0.77
N GLU A 23 18.57 -1.33 0.42
CA GLU A 23 17.41 -1.66 1.25
C GLU A 23 16.10 -1.11 0.66
N PRO A 24 14.99 -1.84 0.77
CA PRO A 24 13.68 -1.33 0.38
C PRO A 24 13.26 -0.17 1.30
N VAL A 25 12.68 0.88 0.69
CA VAL A 25 12.09 2.03 1.38
C VAL A 25 10.57 1.95 1.26
N LEU A 26 9.89 1.94 2.41
CA LEU A 26 8.43 1.85 2.48
C LEU A 26 7.80 3.08 1.82
N LEU A 27 6.64 2.91 1.18
CA LEU A 27 6.02 3.97 0.37
C LEU A 27 5.87 5.30 1.12
N LEU A 28 5.50 5.26 2.41
CA LEU A 28 5.30 6.47 3.21
C LEU A 28 6.61 7.11 3.69
N GLU A 29 7.71 6.37 3.63
CA GLU A 29 9.06 6.84 3.98
C GLU A 29 9.85 7.30 2.74
N GLN A 30 9.32 7.08 1.54
CA GLN A 30 9.97 7.50 0.31
C GLN A 30 10.02 9.04 0.23
N ASP A 31 11.21 9.56 -0.03
CA ASP A 31 11.40 10.97 -0.34
C ASP A 31 10.68 11.32 -1.65
N ARG A 32 9.56 12.05 -1.53
CA ARG A 32 8.73 12.47 -2.66
C ARG A 32 9.42 13.51 -3.54
N GLY A 33 10.42 14.22 -3.03
CA GLY A 33 11.28 15.10 -3.83
C GLY A 33 12.13 14.34 -4.86
N ARG A 34 12.32 13.03 -4.67
CA ARG A 34 13.02 12.14 -5.62
C ARG A 34 12.07 11.48 -6.63
N TRP A 35 10.78 11.78 -6.59
CA TRP A 35 9.81 11.25 -7.55
C TRP A 35 9.88 12.07 -8.84
N ASP A 36 9.88 11.39 -10.00
CA ASP A 36 9.98 12.03 -11.30
C ASP A 36 8.71 12.84 -11.62
N PRO A 37 8.79 14.19 -11.66
CA PRO A 37 7.62 15.03 -11.87
C PRO A 37 7.05 14.89 -13.29
N LEU A 38 7.88 14.59 -14.29
CA LEU A 38 7.43 14.42 -15.68
C LEU A 38 6.57 13.16 -15.81
N LEU A 39 6.98 12.05 -15.19
CA LEU A 39 6.20 10.82 -15.17
C LEU A 39 4.89 10.99 -14.38
N ILE A 40 4.91 11.75 -13.28
CA ILE A 40 3.68 12.09 -12.54
C ILE A 40 2.71 12.87 -13.42
N VAL A 41 3.18 13.92 -14.10
CA VAL A 41 2.34 14.75 -14.99
C VAL A 41 1.76 13.91 -16.13
N ARG A 42 2.57 13.08 -16.79
CA ARG A 42 2.13 12.17 -17.86
C ARG A 42 1.08 11.17 -17.37
N GLY A 43 1.34 10.54 -16.23
CA GLY A 43 0.44 9.57 -15.63
C GLY A 43 -0.91 10.19 -15.26
N ARG A 44 -0.89 11.38 -14.67
CA ARG A 44 -2.11 12.15 -14.37
C ARG A 44 -2.89 12.53 -15.62
N ALA A 45 -2.23 13.03 -16.65
CA ALA A 45 -2.90 13.37 -17.91
C ALA A 45 -3.50 12.13 -18.61
N ALA A 46 -2.86 10.96 -18.48
CA ALA A 46 -3.42 9.70 -18.97
C ALA A 46 -4.64 9.26 -18.14
N LEU A 47 -4.63 9.47 -16.82
CA LEU A 47 -5.76 9.18 -15.93
C LEU A 47 -6.94 10.11 -16.21
N GLU A 48 -6.71 11.42 -16.31
CA GLU A 48 -7.75 12.42 -16.61
C GLU A 48 -8.45 12.12 -17.94
N ARG A 49 -7.69 11.69 -18.96
CA ARG A 49 -8.29 11.21 -20.22
C ARG A 49 -9.08 9.92 -20.06
N ALA A 50 -8.67 9.01 -19.17
CA ALA A 50 -9.42 7.79 -18.89
C ALA A 50 -10.72 8.08 -18.16
N GLU A 51 -10.71 9.02 -17.20
CA GLU A 51 -11.89 9.49 -16.46
C GLU A 51 -12.90 10.22 -17.36
N GLY A 52 -12.44 10.84 -18.45
CA GLY A 52 -13.31 11.50 -19.44
C GLY A 52 -13.97 10.56 -20.46
N LEU A 53 -13.66 9.26 -20.45
CA LEU A 53 -14.32 8.29 -21.34
C LEU A 53 -15.70 7.88 -20.79
N PRO A 54 -16.67 7.52 -21.64
CA PRO A 54 -17.95 6.99 -21.19
C PRO A 54 -17.79 5.70 -20.37
N GLY A 55 -18.51 5.62 -19.25
CA GLY A 55 -18.52 4.46 -18.36
C GLY A 55 -17.58 4.58 -17.15
N PRO A 56 -17.65 3.64 -16.20
CA PRO A 56 -16.79 3.65 -15.02
C PRO A 56 -15.34 3.25 -15.37
N LEU A 57 -14.39 3.64 -14.51
CA LEU A 57 -13.01 3.19 -14.62
C LEU A 57 -12.92 1.66 -14.43
N GLY A 58 -12.20 0.99 -15.34
CA GLY A 58 -11.79 -0.40 -15.16
C GLY A 58 -10.69 -0.57 -14.10
N PRO A 59 -10.23 -1.81 -13.82
CA PRO A 59 -9.33 -2.10 -12.70
C PRO A 59 -8.03 -1.29 -12.73
N TYR A 60 -7.41 -1.15 -13.91
CA TYR A 60 -6.20 -0.33 -14.04
C TYR A 60 -6.45 1.18 -13.87
N GLY A 61 -7.64 1.66 -14.21
CA GLY A 61 -8.02 3.05 -13.97
C GLY A 61 -8.15 3.34 -12.47
N LEU A 62 -8.79 2.44 -11.73
CA LEU A 62 -8.91 2.53 -10.27
C LEU A 62 -7.55 2.44 -9.57
N GLN A 63 -6.70 1.49 -9.98
CA GLN A 63 -5.33 1.39 -9.46
C GLN A 63 -4.49 2.64 -9.79
N ALA A 64 -4.63 3.19 -11.00
CA ALA A 64 -3.98 4.44 -11.36
C ALA A 64 -4.49 5.63 -10.52
N ALA A 65 -5.79 5.69 -10.23
CA ALA A 65 -6.36 6.70 -9.34
C ALA A 65 -5.84 6.59 -7.91
N ILE A 66 -5.67 5.37 -7.38
CA ILE A 66 -5.04 5.13 -6.07
C ILE A 66 -3.60 5.64 -6.08
N ALA A 67 -2.81 5.25 -7.09
CA ALA A 67 -1.43 5.70 -7.23
C ALA A 67 -1.34 7.23 -7.38
N ALA A 68 -2.28 7.85 -8.10
CA ALA A 68 -2.36 9.29 -8.28
C ALA A 68 -2.64 10.04 -6.97
N CYS A 69 -3.38 9.46 -6.03
CA CYS A 69 -3.61 10.07 -4.71
C CYS A 69 -2.28 10.25 -3.96
N HIS A 70 -1.41 9.23 -3.98
CA HIS A 70 -0.06 9.36 -3.42
C HIS A 70 0.78 10.40 -4.18
N ALA A 71 0.74 10.39 -5.51
CA ALA A 71 1.54 11.29 -6.35
C ALA A 71 1.11 12.77 -6.28
N ARG A 72 -0.09 13.07 -5.78
CA ARG A 72 -0.60 14.44 -5.62
C ARG A 72 -0.21 15.08 -4.29
N ALA A 73 -0.02 14.28 -3.25
CA ALA A 73 0.29 14.79 -1.93
C ALA A 73 1.79 15.13 -1.82
N LEU A 74 2.14 16.22 -1.14
CA LEU A 74 3.55 16.64 -1.01
C LEU A 74 4.24 15.86 0.11
N SER A 75 3.48 15.41 1.12
CA SER A 75 3.96 14.50 2.17
C SER A 75 3.07 13.26 2.36
N ALA A 76 3.53 12.30 3.16
CA ALA A 76 2.77 11.10 3.50
C ALA A 76 1.45 11.43 4.21
N GLU A 77 1.49 12.41 5.10
CA GLU A 77 0.39 12.88 5.94
C GLU A 77 -0.71 13.55 5.12
N GLU A 78 -0.37 14.21 4.01
CA GLU A 78 -1.33 14.87 3.12
C GLU A 78 -2.01 13.90 2.13
N THR A 79 -1.67 12.61 2.18
CA THR A 79 -2.28 11.62 1.29
C THR A 79 -3.79 11.53 1.58
N ASP A 80 -4.62 11.65 0.54
CA ASP A 80 -6.07 11.52 0.64
C ASP A 80 -6.49 10.04 0.83
N TRP A 81 -6.37 9.56 2.07
CA TRP A 81 -6.69 8.19 2.44
C TRP A 81 -8.17 7.86 2.34
N ILE A 82 -9.06 8.84 2.57
CA ILE A 82 -10.50 8.68 2.40
C ILE A 82 -10.82 8.33 0.93
N ARG A 83 -10.21 9.06 -0.02
CA ARG A 83 -10.36 8.74 -1.44
C ARG A 83 -9.73 7.40 -1.80
N ILE A 84 -8.55 7.07 -1.26
CA ILE A 84 -7.92 5.76 -1.50
C ILE A 84 -8.81 4.62 -1.01
N ALA A 85 -9.43 4.75 0.17
CA ALA A 85 -10.36 3.76 0.69
C ALA A 85 -11.57 3.57 -0.24
N ALA A 86 -12.20 4.67 -0.69
CA ALA A 86 -13.33 4.60 -1.64
C ALA A 86 -12.93 3.97 -2.99
N LEU A 87 -11.71 4.21 -3.46
CA LEU A 87 -11.20 3.59 -4.69
C LEU A 87 -10.93 2.08 -4.50
N TYR A 88 -10.44 1.66 -3.34
CA TYR A 88 -10.32 0.24 -3.01
C TYR A 88 -11.69 -0.44 -2.83
N ASP A 89 -12.69 0.24 -2.28
CA ASP A 89 -14.08 -0.26 -2.24
C ASP A 89 -14.60 -0.56 -3.65
N ALA A 90 -14.42 0.38 -4.58
CA ALA A 90 -14.81 0.20 -5.97
C ALA A 90 -14.00 -0.93 -6.66
N LEU A 91 -12.69 -1.01 -6.38
CA LEU A 91 -11.83 -2.03 -6.96
C LEU A 91 -12.17 -3.44 -6.43
N SER A 92 -12.50 -3.57 -5.15
CA SER A 92 -12.92 -4.84 -4.52
C SER A 92 -14.22 -5.34 -5.13
N GLN A 93 -15.19 -4.46 -5.39
CA GLN A 93 -16.43 -4.83 -6.09
C GLN A 93 -16.20 -5.28 -7.53
N LEU A 94 -15.29 -4.61 -8.25
CA LEU A 94 -14.99 -4.91 -9.64
C LEU A 94 -14.08 -6.14 -9.82
N THR A 95 -13.20 -6.38 -8.85
CA THR A 95 -12.20 -7.45 -8.88
C THR A 95 -12.06 -8.05 -7.48
N PRO A 96 -13.01 -8.92 -7.07
CA PRO A 96 -12.97 -9.57 -5.77
C PRO A 96 -11.68 -10.36 -5.60
N SER A 97 -10.87 -10.00 -4.60
CA SER A 97 -9.59 -10.63 -4.34
C SER A 97 -9.14 -10.35 -2.90
N PRO A 98 -8.73 -11.37 -2.13
CA PRO A 98 -8.18 -11.18 -0.79
C PRO A 98 -6.96 -10.25 -0.76
N ILE A 99 -6.20 -10.15 -1.86
CA ILE A 99 -5.07 -9.20 -1.99
C ILE A 99 -5.56 -7.76 -2.14
N VAL A 100 -6.66 -7.54 -2.86
CA VAL A 100 -7.30 -6.22 -2.95
C VAL A 100 -7.87 -5.84 -1.58
N ASP A 101 -8.53 -6.77 -0.89
CA ASP A 101 -9.09 -6.52 0.43
C ASP A 101 -8.03 -6.30 1.52
N LEU A 102 -6.87 -6.97 1.41
CA LEU A 102 -5.70 -6.68 2.26
C LEU A 102 -5.22 -5.23 2.08
N ASN A 103 -5.08 -4.76 0.84
CA ASN A 103 -4.70 -3.37 0.58
C ASN A 103 -5.79 -2.37 1.00
N ARG A 104 -7.06 -2.76 0.85
CA ARG A 104 -8.21 -2.00 1.34
C ARG A 104 -8.18 -1.85 2.86
N ALA A 105 -7.79 -2.88 3.60
CA ALA A 105 -7.63 -2.81 5.06
C ALA A 105 -6.59 -1.78 5.48
N VAL A 106 -5.48 -1.67 4.75
CA VAL A 106 -4.50 -0.59 4.94
C VAL A 106 -5.16 0.76 4.74
N ALA A 107 -5.84 0.96 3.60
CA ALA A 107 -6.47 2.23 3.28
C ALA A 107 -7.51 2.68 4.32
N LEU A 108 -8.37 1.75 4.76
CA LEU A 108 -9.35 2.00 5.82
C LEU A 108 -8.66 2.32 7.16
N GLY A 109 -7.58 1.60 7.49
CA GLY A 109 -6.78 1.85 8.68
C GLY A 109 -6.22 3.27 8.75
N PHE A 110 -5.77 3.81 7.62
CA PHE A 110 -5.31 5.20 7.54
C PHE A 110 -6.47 6.21 7.50
N ALA A 111 -7.58 5.88 6.84
CA ALA A 111 -8.70 6.82 6.68
C ALA A 111 -9.57 6.96 7.93
N PHE A 112 -9.79 5.85 8.67
CA PHE A 112 -10.81 5.75 9.71
C PHE A 112 -10.28 5.19 11.05
N GLY A 113 -8.98 4.90 11.13
CA GLY A 113 -8.32 4.41 12.34
C GLY A 113 -7.86 2.96 12.20
N PRO A 114 -6.71 2.58 12.81
CA PRO A 114 -6.11 1.27 12.61
C PRO A 114 -7.01 0.09 13.01
N GLU A 115 -7.93 0.29 13.96
CA GLU A 115 -8.92 -0.69 14.39
C GLU A 115 -9.83 -1.13 13.24
N VAL A 116 -10.26 -0.19 12.39
CA VAL A 116 -11.12 -0.48 11.22
C VAL A 116 -10.37 -1.35 10.21
N GLY A 117 -9.07 -1.09 10.02
CA GLY A 117 -8.21 -1.93 9.20
C GLY A 117 -8.07 -3.33 9.77
N LEU A 118 -7.83 -3.47 11.07
CA LEU A 118 -7.70 -4.77 11.75
C LEU A 118 -8.98 -5.60 11.66
N GLU A 119 -10.15 -4.99 11.83
CA GLU A 119 -11.44 -5.69 11.69
C GLU A 119 -11.62 -6.29 10.29
N LEU A 120 -11.18 -5.59 9.23
CA LEU A 120 -11.18 -6.16 7.88
C LEU A 120 -10.14 -7.27 7.73
N LEU A 121 -8.94 -7.11 8.29
CA LEU A 121 -7.93 -8.17 8.26
C LEU A 121 -8.40 -9.45 8.94
N ASP A 122 -9.12 -9.34 10.07
CA ASP A 122 -9.66 -10.49 10.79
C ASP A 122 -10.67 -11.27 9.94
N ARG A 123 -11.48 -10.56 9.13
CA ARG A 123 -12.44 -11.20 8.21
C ARG A 123 -11.77 -11.96 7.08
N ILE A 124 -10.64 -11.49 6.57
CA ILE A 124 -9.94 -12.12 5.44
C ILE A 124 -8.81 -13.07 5.86
N ALA A 125 -8.46 -13.15 7.15
CA ALA A 125 -7.31 -13.93 7.62
C ALA A 125 -7.40 -15.43 7.34
N GLY A 126 -8.61 -15.97 7.14
CA GLY A 126 -8.86 -17.37 6.80
C GLY A 126 -8.86 -17.68 5.30
N GLU A 127 -8.67 -16.69 4.43
CA GLU A 127 -8.67 -16.88 2.98
C GLU A 127 -7.45 -17.72 2.53
N PRO A 128 -7.63 -18.84 1.81
CA PRO A 128 -6.53 -19.70 1.39
C PRO A 128 -5.47 -18.96 0.54
N ALA A 129 -5.89 -17.95 -0.22
CA ALA A 129 -4.97 -17.16 -1.05
C ALA A 129 -3.99 -16.29 -0.23
N LEU A 130 -4.27 -16.09 1.06
CA LEU A 130 -3.39 -15.35 1.98
C LEU A 130 -2.57 -16.29 2.87
N GLU A 131 -2.76 -17.61 2.77
CA GLU A 131 -1.94 -18.58 3.49
C GLU A 131 -0.49 -18.50 2.99
N GLY A 132 0.45 -18.29 3.92
CA GLY A 132 1.86 -18.07 3.59
C GLY A 132 2.18 -16.72 2.95
N TYR A 133 1.20 -15.82 2.77
CA TYR A 133 1.44 -14.51 2.18
C TYR A 133 1.98 -13.53 3.22
N HIS A 134 3.30 -13.29 3.21
CA HIS A 134 4.00 -12.49 4.23
C HIS A 134 3.44 -11.07 4.45
N LEU A 135 2.76 -10.49 3.45
CA LEU A 135 2.17 -9.15 3.59
C LEU A 135 0.98 -9.11 4.56
N LEU A 136 0.26 -10.22 4.76
CA LEU A 136 -0.85 -10.26 5.73
C LEU A 136 -0.35 -9.99 7.17
N PRO A 137 0.60 -10.77 7.73
CA PRO A 137 1.16 -10.46 9.04
C PRO A 137 1.96 -9.15 9.05
N SER A 138 2.60 -8.75 7.95
CA SER A 138 3.27 -7.44 7.87
C SER A 138 2.30 -6.27 8.08
N VAL A 139 1.18 -6.27 7.35
CA VAL A 139 0.14 -5.23 7.47
C VAL A 139 -0.53 -5.27 8.84
N ARG A 140 -0.80 -6.45 9.39
CA ARG A 140 -1.32 -6.59 10.76
C ARG A 140 -0.37 -5.97 11.78
N GLY A 141 0.93 -6.23 11.65
CA GLY A 141 1.97 -5.61 12.48
C GLY A 141 1.96 -4.08 12.40
N ASP A 142 1.76 -3.51 11.21
CA ASP A 142 1.67 -2.05 11.01
C ASP A 142 0.52 -1.42 11.79
N LEU A 143 -0.66 -2.02 11.69
CA LEU A 143 -1.85 -1.51 12.36
C LEU A 143 -1.75 -1.68 13.88
N LEU A 144 -1.23 -2.81 14.36
CA LEU A 144 -0.99 -3.04 15.79
C LEU A 144 0.02 -2.04 16.37
N ALA A 145 1.10 -1.75 15.64
CA ALA A 145 2.10 -0.77 16.08
C ALA A 145 1.49 0.63 16.22
N LYS A 146 0.61 1.03 15.29
CA LYS A 146 -0.12 2.31 15.35
C LYS A 146 -1.06 2.41 16.56
N LEU A 147 -1.52 1.28 17.10
CA LEU A 147 -2.33 1.21 18.32
C LEU A 147 -1.51 1.12 19.60
N GLY A 148 -0.17 1.16 19.52
CA GLY A 148 0.70 0.94 20.68
C GLY A 148 0.72 -0.50 21.17
N ARG A 149 0.20 -1.46 20.39
CA ARG A 149 0.20 -2.91 20.72
C ARG A 149 1.54 -3.53 20.32
N SER A 150 2.61 -2.98 20.89
CA SER A 150 4.01 -3.25 20.60
C SER A 150 4.41 -4.73 20.54
N ALA A 151 4.05 -5.51 21.57
CA ALA A 151 4.41 -6.93 21.64
C ALA A 151 3.75 -7.76 20.53
N GLU A 152 2.49 -7.46 20.20
CA GLU A 152 1.74 -8.14 19.16
C GLU A 152 2.25 -7.74 17.78
N ALA A 153 2.54 -6.45 17.56
CA ALA A 153 3.16 -5.96 16.34
C ALA A 153 4.51 -6.65 16.07
N ALA A 154 5.36 -6.77 17.10
CA ALA A 154 6.64 -7.45 17.01
C ALA A 154 6.50 -8.95 16.66
N ALA A 155 5.46 -9.61 17.15
CA ALA A 155 5.17 -11.01 16.82
C ALA A 155 4.76 -11.17 15.35
N GLU A 156 3.88 -10.31 14.86
CA GLU A 156 3.42 -10.33 13.47
C GLU A 156 4.56 -10.00 12.49
N PHE A 157 5.43 -9.04 12.79
CA PHE A 157 6.61 -8.77 11.96
C PHE A 157 7.58 -9.95 11.91
N ARG A 158 7.78 -10.69 13.02
CA ARG A 158 8.58 -11.92 13.04
C ARG A 158 7.94 -13.01 12.16
N ARG A 159 6.62 -13.20 12.28
CA ARG A 159 5.88 -14.14 11.42
C ARG A 159 6.00 -13.78 9.94
N ALA A 160 5.86 -12.49 9.60
CA ALA A 160 6.06 -12.03 8.22
C ALA A 160 7.48 -12.34 7.72
N ALA A 161 8.50 -12.17 8.57
CA ALA A 161 9.89 -12.44 8.23
C ALA A 161 10.17 -13.94 7.97
N GLU A 162 9.40 -14.85 8.59
CA GLU A 162 9.48 -16.30 8.35
C GLU A 162 8.88 -16.72 7.00
N LEU A 163 7.91 -15.93 6.48
CA LEU A 163 7.16 -16.27 5.28
C LEU A 163 7.75 -15.71 3.98
N THR A 164 8.68 -14.75 4.04
CA THR A 164 9.35 -14.23 2.84
C THR A 164 10.67 -14.95 2.56
N ALA A 165 10.90 -15.30 1.29
CA ALA A 165 12.18 -15.82 0.80
C ALA A 165 13.17 -14.70 0.42
N ASN A 166 12.73 -13.43 0.42
CA ASN A 166 13.58 -12.29 0.08
C ASN A 166 14.34 -11.83 1.32
N GLU A 167 15.67 -12.00 1.30
CA GLU A 167 16.54 -11.66 2.43
C GLU A 167 16.46 -10.18 2.85
N ARG A 168 16.23 -9.25 1.91
CA ARG A 168 16.13 -7.82 2.22
C ARG A 168 14.80 -7.48 2.89
N GLU A 169 13.70 -8.10 2.44
CA GLU A 169 12.39 -7.98 3.11
C GLU A 169 12.42 -8.62 4.49
N ARG A 170 13.04 -9.80 4.62
CA ARG A 170 13.23 -10.47 5.91
C ARG A 170 14.00 -9.59 6.88
N ALA A 171 15.11 -8.99 6.45
CA ALA A 171 15.89 -8.08 7.28
C ALA A 171 15.09 -6.82 7.68
N LEU A 172 14.30 -6.24 6.76
CA LEU A 172 13.41 -5.13 7.08
C LEU A 172 12.40 -5.53 8.17
N LEU A 173 11.69 -6.64 7.99
CA LEU A 173 10.66 -7.12 8.92
C LEU A 173 11.23 -7.43 10.31
N LEU A 174 12.42 -8.03 10.40
CA LEU A 174 13.09 -8.27 11.68
C LEU A 174 13.49 -6.97 12.39
N ARG A 175 13.97 -5.96 11.66
CA ARG A 175 14.24 -4.63 12.25
C ARG A 175 12.97 -3.99 12.79
N ARG A 176 11.85 -4.10 12.06
CA ARG A 176 10.56 -3.57 12.51
C ARG A 176 10.03 -4.31 13.74
N ALA A 177 10.27 -5.62 13.84
CA ALA A 177 9.97 -6.38 15.04
C ALA A 177 10.77 -5.89 16.27
N GLN A 178 12.05 -5.57 16.08
CA GLN A 178 12.89 -5.02 17.15
C GLN A 178 12.43 -3.62 17.57
N GLN A 179 12.12 -2.75 16.60
CA GLN A 179 11.62 -1.41 16.85
C GLN A 179 10.27 -1.40 17.57
N ALA A 180 9.37 -2.35 17.24
CA ALA A 180 8.09 -2.45 17.91
C ALA A 180 8.21 -2.96 19.35
N ALA A 181 9.25 -3.73 19.68
CA ALA A 181 9.44 -4.33 21.00
C ALA A 181 10.17 -3.42 22.02
N GLY A 182 10.83 -2.35 21.55
CA GLY A 182 11.53 -1.37 22.37
C GLY A 182 10.75 -0.07 22.53
#